data_AF-Q2HYQ1-F1
#
_entry.id   AF-Q2HYQ1-F1
#
_cell.length_a   1.000
_cell.length_b   1.000
_cell.length_c   1.000
_cell.angle_alpha   90.00
_cell.angle_beta   90.00
_cell.angle_gamma   90.00
#
_symmetry.space_group_name_H-M   'P 1'
#
loop_
_entity.id
_entity.type
_entity.pdbx_description
1 polymer ?
#
loop_
_entity_poly.entity_id
_entity_poly.type
_entity_poly.pdbx_seq_one_letter_code
_entity_poly.pdbx_strand_id
1 'polypeptide(L)'
;QAVEKVCNLLPSTLSAQCKDLMETYGQAIIELLIQEASPKTVCSILGLCRDASRAFIPLLEKAEFEAGGFCDVCKMAVRYIDGILEQNATEAQIEDAVKKVCNFLPDEFKTQCDQLIEQCEPLIVQLLLQALDPEFVCMKLGACPGALKMLLGIEQCSWGPAFWCKNIETATRCNAVTHCTRHVWN
;
A
#
# COMPACT_ATOMS: atom_id res chain seq x y z
N GLN A 1 20.56 4.91 -10.68
CA GLN A 1 20.89 3.64 -9.98
C GLN A 1 19.76 3.02 -9.15
N ALA A 2 19.16 3.67 -8.14
CA ALA A 2 18.07 3.04 -7.37
C ALA A 2 16.78 2.85 -8.20
N VAL A 3 16.43 3.86 -8.99
CA VAL A 3 15.22 3.87 -9.83
C VAL A 3 15.32 2.86 -10.99
N GLU A 4 16.49 2.67 -11.59
CA GLU A 4 16.70 1.68 -12.67
C GLU A 4 16.53 0.23 -12.22
N LYS A 5 16.77 -0.08 -10.93
CA LYS A 5 16.57 -1.43 -10.40
C LYS A 5 15.11 -1.85 -10.46
N VAL A 6 14.18 -0.88 -10.42
CA VAL A 6 12.73 -1.12 -10.55
C VAL A 6 12.38 -1.63 -11.95
N CYS A 7 13.07 -1.14 -12.99
CA CYS A 7 12.83 -1.59 -14.36
C CYS A 7 13.19 -3.06 -14.60
N ASN A 8 14.00 -3.67 -13.72
CA ASN A 8 14.33 -5.10 -13.80
C ASN A 8 13.26 -6.01 -13.15
N LEU A 9 12.25 -5.44 -12.49
CA LEU A 9 11.10 -6.17 -11.97
C LEU A 9 9.97 -6.31 -13.01
N LEU A 10 10.05 -5.54 -14.11
CA LEU A 10 9.08 -5.59 -15.19
C LEU A 10 9.39 -6.73 -16.17
N PRO A 11 8.37 -7.26 -16.86
CA PRO A 11 8.58 -8.19 -17.97
C PRO A 11 9.58 -7.65 -18.98
N SER A 12 10.30 -8.55 -19.65
CA SER A 12 11.38 -8.21 -20.59
C SER A 12 10.92 -7.27 -21.71
N THR A 13 9.64 -7.32 -22.09
CA THR A 13 9.01 -6.44 -23.08
C THR A 13 8.97 -4.96 -22.65
N LEU A 14 8.91 -4.67 -21.35
CA LEU A 14 8.75 -3.33 -20.79
C LEU A 14 10.00 -2.81 -20.09
N SER A 15 10.92 -3.70 -19.73
CA SER A 15 12.16 -3.33 -19.03
C SER A 15 13.01 -2.32 -19.81
N ALA A 16 13.09 -2.48 -21.14
CA ALA A 16 13.82 -1.55 -22.01
C ALA A 16 13.17 -0.16 -22.05
N GLN A 17 11.85 -0.09 -22.26
CA GLN A 17 11.11 1.17 -22.31
C GLN A 17 11.13 1.90 -20.95
N CYS A 18 11.08 1.15 -19.85
CA CYS A 18 11.25 1.69 -18.51
C CYS A 18 12.62 2.33 -18.32
N LYS A 19 13.69 1.66 -18.78
CA LYS A 19 15.06 2.21 -18.68
C LYS A 19 15.20 3.51 -19.47
N ASP A 20 14.72 3.52 -20.71
CA ASP A 20 14.70 4.73 -21.54
C ASP A 20 13.94 5.88 -20.87
N LEU A 21 12.78 5.61 -20.28
CA LEU A 21 11.98 6.61 -19.58
C LEU A 21 12.72 7.17 -18.35
N MET A 22 13.40 6.31 -17.58
CA MET A 22 14.13 6.71 -16.39
C MET A 22 15.42 7.46 -16.72
N GLU A 23 16.11 7.09 -17.80
CA GLU A 23 17.26 7.83 -18.30
C GLU A 23 16.85 9.19 -18.87
N THR A 24 15.72 9.25 -19.60
CA THR A 24 15.27 10.48 -20.28
C THR A 24 14.64 11.49 -19.32
N TYR A 25 13.76 11.03 -18.42
CA TYR A 25 12.94 11.91 -17.58
C TYR A 25 13.23 11.79 -16.09
N GLY A 26 13.95 10.75 -15.66
CA GLY A 26 14.15 10.47 -14.23
C GLY A 26 14.81 11.63 -13.49
N GLN A 27 15.84 12.23 -14.09
CA GLN A 27 16.53 13.36 -13.48
C GLN A 27 15.62 14.61 -13.39
N ALA A 28 14.88 14.92 -14.44
CA ALA A 28 13.95 16.05 -14.46
C ALA A 28 12.80 15.88 -13.46
N ILE A 29 12.26 14.67 -13.33
CA ILE A 29 11.22 14.34 -12.33
C ILE A 29 11.78 14.47 -10.91
N ILE A 30 13.00 13.98 -10.66
CA ILE A 30 13.67 14.12 -9.36
C ILE A 30 13.87 15.61 -9.04
N GLU A 31 14.30 16.41 -10.00
CA GLU A 31 14.49 17.85 -9.82
C GLU A 31 13.17 18.57 -9.53
N LEU A 32 12.10 18.25 -10.25
CA LEU A 32 10.76 18.80 -9.98
C LEU A 32 10.26 18.42 -8.57
N LEU A 33 10.49 17.18 -8.14
CA LEU A 33 10.16 16.73 -6.78
C LEU A 33 11.01 17.43 -5.70
N ILE A 34 12.28 17.73 -5.98
CA ILE A 34 13.17 18.50 -5.09
C ILE A 34 12.77 19.98 -5.05
N GLN A 35 12.23 20.54 -6.13
CA GLN A 35 11.73 21.92 -6.13
C GLN A 35 10.47 22.07 -5.28
N GLU A 36 9.59 21.08 -5.30
CA GLU A 36 8.37 21.05 -4.47
C GLU A 36 8.65 20.63 -3.00
N ALA A 37 9.81 20.03 -2.73
CA ALA A 37 10.18 19.56 -1.40
C ALA A 37 11.46 20.22 -0.90
N SER A 38 11.35 21.03 0.16
CA SER A 38 12.53 21.69 0.75
C SER A 38 13.60 20.64 1.14
N PRO A 39 14.91 20.96 1.01
CA PRO A 39 15.99 20.06 1.41
C PRO A 39 15.87 19.56 2.85
N LYS A 40 15.29 20.37 3.74
CA LYS A 40 15.00 20.00 5.13
C LYS A 40 13.91 18.92 5.21
N THR A 41 12.83 19.05 4.45
CA THR A 41 11.75 18.05 4.36
C THR A 41 12.29 16.71 3.86
N VAL A 42 13.08 16.72 2.79
CA VAL A 42 13.68 15.52 2.21
C VAL A 42 14.67 14.88 3.21
N CYS A 43 15.54 15.67 3.82
CA CYS A 43 16.50 15.20 4.83
C CYS A 43 15.80 14.60 6.07
N SER A 44 14.65 15.14 6.47
CA SER A 44 13.82 14.61 7.55
C SER A 44 13.11 13.30 7.18
N ILE A 45 12.53 13.20 5.98
CA ILE A 45 11.88 11.96 5.51
C ILE A 45 12.90 10.82 5.39
N LEU A 46 14.09 11.13 4.90
CA LEU A 46 15.18 10.16 4.75
C LEU A 46 15.88 9.80 6.07
N GLY A 47 15.51 10.40 7.20
CA GLY A 47 16.13 10.10 8.49
C GLY A 47 17.55 10.64 8.67
N LEU A 48 18.03 11.49 7.76
CA LEU A 48 19.44 11.92 7.69
C LEU A 48 19.74 13.15 8.56
N CYS A 49 18.71 13.91 8.93
CA CYS A 49 18.85 15.09 9.78
C CYS A 49 18.77 14.71 11.27
N ARG A 50 19.51 15.42 12.13
CA ARG A 50 19.57 15.17 13.60
C ARG A 50 18.20 15.23 14.29
N ASP A 51 17.30 16.03 13.72
CA ASP A 51 15.92 16.17 14.16
C ASP A 51 14.95 15.29 13.36
N ALA A 52 15.38 14.41 12.46
CA ALA A 52 14.47 13.59 11.64
C ALA A 52 13.57 12.70 12.50
N SER A 53 14.10 12.14 13.59
CA SER A 53 13.34 11.41 14.61
C SER A 53 12.37 12.29 15.40
N ARG A 54 12.52 13.62 15.34
CA ARG A 54 11.71 14.64 16.02
C ARG A 54 11.07 15.64 15.06
N ALA A 55 11.10 15.43 13.75
CA ALA A 55 10.51 16.34 12.75
C ALA A 55 9.18 15.78 12.23
N PHE A 56 8.98 14.47 12.38
CA PHE A 56 7.65 13.85 12.36
C PHE A 56 6.83 14.18 13.61
N ILE A 57 7.48 14.46 14.75
CA ILE A 57 6.81 14.72 16.02
C ILE A 57 6.06 16.08 16.05
N PRO A 58 6.59 17.23 15.57
CA PRO A 58 5.89 18.52 15.69
C PRO A 58 4.83 18.76 14.61
N LEU A 59 4.86 18.04 13.47
CA LEU A 59 3.71 18.02 12.56
C LEU A 59 2.57 17.17 13.12
N LEU A 60 2.89 16.16 13.94
CA LEU A 60 1.92 15.31 14.65
C LEU A 60 1.49 15.89 16.01
N GLU A 61 2.29 16.71 16.70
CA GLU A 61 1.89 17.35 17.97
C GLU A 61 0.85 18.44 17.71
N LYS A 62 0.93 19.17 16.59
CA LYS A 62 -0.16 20.08 16.20
C LYS A 62 -1.38 19.34 15.62
N ALA A 63 -1.22 18.04 15.37
CA ALA A 63 -2.29 17.09 15.05
C ALA A 63 -2.64 16.19 16.25
N GLU A 64 -2.35 16.61 17.48
CA GLU A 64 -3.25 16.33 18.62
C GLU A 64 -4.58 17.12 18.48
N PHE A 65 -5.06 17.26 17.25
CA PHE A 65 -6.46 17.52 16.99
C PHE A 65 -7.16 16.19 17.23
N GLU A 66 -7.41 15.90 18.50
CA GLU A 66 -8.11 14.72 19.02
C GLU A 66 -7.93 13.49 18.12
N ALA A 67 -6.86 12.72 18.29
CA ALA A 67 -6.54 11.57 17.43
C ALA A 67 -7.66 10.49 17.36
N GLY A 68 -8.75 10.63 18.12
CA GLY A 68 -10.02 9.95 17.88
C GLY A 68 -10.89 10.66 16.82
N GLY A 69 -11.12 11.97 16.93
CA GLY A 69 -12.09 12.71 16.12
C GLY A 69 -11.92 12.61 14.60
N PHE A 70 -10.71 12.83 14.07
CA PHE A 70 -10.51 12.75 12.60
C PHE A 70 -10.53 11.31 12.07
N CYS A 71 -9.97 10.37 12.84
CA CYS A 71 -10.05 8.94 12.54
C CYS A 71 -11.51 8.46 12.55
N ASP A 72 -12.30 8.89 13.53
CA ASP A 72 -13.71 8.56 13.67
C ASP A 72 -14.56 9.18 12.56
N VAL A 73 -14.28 10.43 12.18
CA VAL A 73 -14.94 11.10 11.05
C VAL A 73 -14.63 10.38 9.73
N CYS A 74 -13.37 9.99 9.50
CA CYS A 74 -13.00 9.21 8.33
C CYS A 74 -13.73 7.87 8.31
N LYS A 75 -13.73 7.13 9.43
CA LYS A 75 -14.42 5.84 9.54
C LYS A 75 -15.92 5.99 9.31
N MET A 76 -16.53 7.06 9.83
CA MET A 76 -17.93 7.37 9.63
C MET A 76 -18.24 7.68 8.15
N ALA A 77 -17.38 8.44 7.48
CA ALA A 77 -17.53 8.73 6.06
C ALA A 77 -17.42 7.46 5.20
N VAL A 78 -16.44 6.58 5.48
CA VAL A 78 -16.30 5.30 4.77
C VAL A 78 -17.52 4.41 5.01
N ARG A 79 -18.00 4.30 6.25
CA ARG A 79 -19.25 3.56 6.58
C ARG A 79 -20.49 4.15 5.92
N TYR A 80 -20.56 5.47 5.80
CA TYR A 80 -21.69 6.14 5.15
C TYR A 80 -21.70 5.89 3.65
N ILE A 81 -20.52 5.94 3.01
CA ILE A 81 -20.36 5.57 1.59
C ILE A 81 -20.71 4.08 1.39
N ASP A 82 -20.18 3.19 2.24
CA ASP A 82 -20.51 1.76 2.23
C ASP A 82 -22.02 1.51 2.39
N GLY A 83 -22.68 2.25 3.29
CA GLY A 83 -24.13 2.20 3.50
C GLY A 83 -24.96 2.72 2.34
N ILE A 84 -24.53 3.79 1.65
CA ILE A 84 -25.18 4.28 0.41
C ILE A 84 -25.02 3.26 -0.72
N LEU A 85 -23.88 2.56 -0.77
CA LEU A 85 -23.63 1.51 -1.74
C LEU A 85 -24.50 0.26 -1.48
N GLU A 86 -25.28 0.23 -0.38
CA GLU A 86 -26.20 -0.85 0.03
C GLU A 86 -25.57 -2.26 -0.02
N GLN A 87 -24.26 -2.36 0.11
CA GLN A 87 -23.54 -3.58 -0.22
C GLN A 87 -22.84 -4.14 1.01
N ASN A 88 -23.61 -4.91 1.78
CA ASN A 88 -23.07 -6.18 2.31
C ASN A 88 -22.79 -7.12 1.12
N ALA A 89 -22.03 -6.67 0.12
CA ALA A 89 -21.65 -7.51 -1.00
C ALA A 89 -20.83 -8.63 -0.41
N THR A 90 -21.41 -9.82 -0.43
CA THR A 90 -20.68 -11.02 -0.05
C THR A 90 -19.48 -11.17 -0.98
N GLU A 91 -18.41 -11.80 -0.52
CA GLU A 91 -17.23 -12.12 -1.33
C GLU A 91 -17.63 -12.72 -2.69
N ALA A 92 -18.63 -13.59 -2.70
CA ALA A 92 -19.21 -14.19 -3.90
C ALA A 92 -19.86 -13.19 -4.88
N GLN A 93 -20.47 -12.11 -4.39
CA GLN A 93 -21.04 -11.06 -5.24
C GLN A 93 -19.94 -10.19 -5.87
N ILE A 94 -18.84 -9.98 -5.15
CA ILE A 94 -17.67 -9.25 -5.66
C ILE A 94 -16.94 -10.09 -6.70
N GLU A 95 -16.73 -11.38 -6.43
CA GLU A 95 -16.17 -12.34 -7.39
C GLU A 95 -16.97 -12.38 -8.70
N ASP A 96 -18.30 -12.47 -8.59
CA ASP A 96 -19.21 -12.50 -9.75
C ASP A 96 -19.16 -11.19 -10.54
N ALA A 97 -19.07 -10.04 -9.86
CA ALA A 97 -18.91 -8.73 -10.51
C ALA A 97 -17.55 -8.61 -11.23
N VAL A 98 -16.47 -9.05 -10.60
CA VAL A 98 -15.11 -9.03 -11.16
C VAL A 98 -15.03 -9.92 -12.41
N LYS A 99 -15.62 -11.11 -12.38
CA LYS A 99 -15.72 -12.02 -13.55
C LYS A 99 -16.50 -11.42 -14.72
N LYS A 100 -17.49 -10.56 -14.43
CA LYS A 100 -18.32 -9.95 -15.46
C LYS A 100 -17.69 -8.74 -16.16
N VAL A 101 -16.58 -8.21 -15.65
CA VAL A 101 -15.87 -7.05 -16.24
C VAL A 101 -15.50 -7.30 -17.70
N CYS A 102 -15.07 -8.52 -18.05
CA CYS A 102 -14.67 -8.85 -19.40
C CYS A 102 -15.82 -8.81 -20.41
N ASN A 103 -17.08 -8.91 -19.96
CA ASN A 103 -18.25 -8.80 -20.84
C ASN A 103 -18.46 -7.39 -21.42
N PHE A 104 -17.84 -6.37 -20.83
CA PHE A 104 -17.90 -4.99 -21.31
C PHE A 104 -16.84 -4.68 -22.39
N LEU A 105 -15.91 -5.60 -22.64
CA LEU A 105 -14.88 -5.45 -23.66
C LEU A 105 -15.35 -6.02 -25.02
N PRO A 106 -14.80 -5.51 -26.14
CA PRO A 106 -14.97 -6.14 -27.45
C PRO A 106 -14.51 -7.61 -27.45
N ASP A 107 -15.14 -8.45 -28.29
CA ASP A 107 -14.92 -9.90 -28.31
C ASP A 107 -13.45 -10.28 -28.52
N GLU A 108 -12.69 -9.46 -29.26
CA GLU A 108 -11.25 -9.64 -29.52
C GLU A 108 -10.40 -9.65 -28.24
N PHE A 109 -10.85 -8.98 -27.17
CA PHE A 109 -10.10 -8.83 -25.92
C PHE A 109 -10.63 -9.68 -24.77
N LYS A 110 -11.80 -10.32 -24.93
CA LYS A 110 -12.46 -11.08 -23.85
C LYS A 110 -11.56 -12.19 -23.32
N THR A 111 -11.01 -13.02 -24.18
CA THR A 111 -10.14 -14.14 -23.77
C THR A 111 -8.92 -13.69 -22.98
N GLN A 112 -8.30 -12.57 -23.37
CA GLN A 112 -7.12 -12.02 -22.67
C GLN A 112 -7.52 -11.42 -21.33
N CYS A 113 -8.68 -10.77 -21.28
CA CYS A 113 -9.26 -10.26 -20.04
C CYS A 113 -9.60 -11.40 -19.08
N ASP A 114 -10.27 -12.46 -19.55
CA ASP A 114 -10.67 -13.59 -18.71
C ASP A 114 -9.43 -14.26 -18.08
N GLN A 115 -8.37 -14.47 -18.87
CA GLN A 115 -7.10 -15.01 -18.36
C GLN A 115 -6.41 -14.11 -17.34
N LEU A 116 -6.55 -12.79 -17.48
CA LEU A 116 -6.03 -11.83 -16.52
C LEU A 116 -6.86 -11.83 -15.24
N ILE A 117 -8.19 -11.85 -15.36
CA ILE A 117 -9.11 -11.92 -14.24
C ILE A 117 -8.90 -13.24 -13.47
N GLU A 118 -8.77 -14.39 -14.12
CA GLU A 118 -8.48 -15.66 -13.42
C GLU A 118 -7.21 -15.60 -12.54
N GLN A 119 -6.19 -14.86 -12.97
CA GLN A 119 -4.94 -14.72 -12.22
C GLN A 119 -5.00 -13.65 -11.13
N CYS A 120 -5.80 -12.61 -11.34
CA CYS A 120 -5.84 -11.44 -10.47
C CYS A 120 -7.08 -11.39 -9.58
N GLU A 121 -8.11 -12.19 -9.85
CA GLU A 121 -9.39 -12.19 -9.14
C GLU A 121 -9.22 -12.28 -7.63
N PRO A 122 -8.43 -13.22 -7.05
CA PRO A 122 -8.30 -13.30 -5.61
C PRO A 122 -7.71 -12.02 -4.99
N LEU A 123 -6.76 -11.39 -5.69
CA LEU A 123 -6.15 -10.14 -5.25
C LEU A 123 -7.09 -8.95 -5.43
N ILE A 124 -7.84 -8.89 -6.54
CA ILE A 124 -8.81 -7.83 -6.82
C ILE A 124 -9.97 -7.89 -5.83
N VAL A 125 -10.52 -9.08 -5.58
CA VAL A 125 -11.58 -9.31 -4.59
C VAL A 125 -11.09 -8.95 -3.19
N GLN A 126 -9.87 -9.37 -2.83
CA GLN A 126 -9.26 -8.99 -1.55
C GLN A 126 -9.09 -7.47 -1.42
N LEU A 127 -8.66 -6.79 -2.49
CA LEU A 127 -8.50 -5.33 -2.49
C LEU A 127 -9.84 -4.60 -2.39
N LEU A 128 -10.88 -5.10 -3.06
CA LEU A 128 -12.23 -4.53 -3.01
C LEU A 128 -12.88 -4.73 -1.63
N LEU A 129 -12.68 -5.89 -1.01
CA LEU A 129 -13.07 -6.14 0.38
C LEU A 129 -12.34 -5.21 1.36
N GLN A 130 -11.05 -4.95 1.12
CA GLN A 130 -10.25 -4.02 1.94
C GLN A 130 -10.57 -2.55 1.67
N ALA A 131 -11.01 -2.19 0.46
CA ALA A 131 -11.34 -0.82 0.07
C ALA A 131 -12.61 -0.29 0.76
N LEU A 132 -13.42 -1.18 1.33
CA LEU A 132 -14.59 -0.82 2.12
C LEU A 132 -14.34 -0.97 3.63
N ASP A 133 -13.20 -1.52 4.06
CA ASP A 133 -12.84 -1.59 5.46
C ASP A 133 -12.46 -0.18 5.99
N PRO A 134 -13.27 0.41 6.89
CA PRO A 134 -13.04 1.77 7.37
C PRO A 134 -11.71 1.92 8.12
N GLU A 135 -11.22 0.84 8.73
CA GLU A 135 -9.93 0.86 9.42
C GLU A 135 -8.78 0.97 8.41
N PHE A 136 -8.75 0.09 7.41
CA PHE A 136 -7.73 0.04 6.38
C PHE A 136 -7.68 1.32 5.55
N VAL A 137 -8.84 1.80 5.07
CA VAL A 137 -8.93 3.03 4.28
C VAL A 137 -8.43 4.22 5.08
N CYS A 138 -8.90 4.38 6.32
CA CYS A 138 -8.51 5.54 7.14
C CYS A 138 -7.06 5.46 7.64
N MET A 139 -6.50 4.26 7.81
CA MET A 139 -5.06 4.09 8.00
C MET A 139 -4.28 4.47 6.74
N LYS A 140 -4.69 4.06 5.55
CA LYS A 140 -3.99 4.41 4.29
C LYS A 140 -4.06 5.89 3.98
N LEU A 141 -5.16 6.55 4.33
CA LEU A 141 -5.36 7.99 4.15
C LEU A 141 -4.63 8.84 5.19
N GLY A 142 -3.97 8.24 6.19
CA GLY A 142 -3.30 9.00 7.26
C GLY A 142 -4.26 9.53 8.33
N ALA A 143 -5.55 9.21 8.25
CA ALA A 143 -6.56 9.68 9.18
C ALA A 143 -6.54 8.95 10.52
N CYS A 144 -6.08 7.69 10.54
CA CYS A 144 -5.93 6.89 11.75
C CYS A 144 -4.45 6.58 12.07
N PRO A 145 -4.09 6.47 13.37
CA PRO A 145 -2.76 6.04 13.79
C PRO A 145 -2.40 4.67 13.19
N GLY A 146 -1.25 4.58 12.52
CA GLY A 146 -0.79 3.36 11.82
C GLY A 146 -0.33 3.60 10.38
N ALA A 147 -0.75 4.71 9.77
CA ALA A 147 -0.41 5.11 8.40
C ALA A 147 1.10 5.20 8.10
N LEU A 148 1.90 5.62 9.09
CA LEU A 148 3.31 5.96 8.93
C LEU A 148 4.28 4.83 9.32
N LYS A 149 3.79 3.67 9.76
CA LYS A 149 4.66 2.53 10.10
C LYS A 149 5.10 1.69 8.89
N MET A 150 4.80 2.16 7.67
CA MET A 150 4.93 1.42 6.41
C MET A 150 6.03 1.96 5.48
N LEU A 151 7.17 2.40 6.02
CA LEU A 151 8.38 2.45 5.19
C LEU A 151 8.93 1.01 5.08
N LEU A 152 8.60 0.36 3.96
CA LEU A 152 9.13 -0.96 3.62
C LEU A 152 10.67 -0.93 3.70
N GLY A 153 11.23 -1.69 4.64
CA GLY A 153 12.67 -1.88 4.80
C GLY A 153 13.31 -1.19 6.00
N ILE A 154 12.67 -0.22 6.66
CA ILE A 154 13.27 0.50 7.79
C ILE A 154 12.95 -0.18 9.13
N GLU A 155 11.73 -0.70 9.26
CA GLU A 155 11.29 -1.47 10.43
C GLU A 155 11.58 -2.95 10.23
N GLN A 156 12.15 -3.60 11.25
CA GLN A 156 12.57 -5.00 11.18
C GLN A 156 11.42 -5.95 10.81
N CYS A 157 10.19 -5.64 11.22
CA CYS A 157 9.00 -6.43 10.88
C CYS A 157 8.60 -6.38 9.40
N SER A 158 9.12 -5.40 8.65
CA SER A 158 8.91 -5.29 7.20
C SER A 158 9.90 -6.11 6.36
N TRP A 159 10.91 -6.73 6.99
CA TRP A 159 11.92 -7.56 6.30
C TRP A 159 11.41 -8.94 5.87
N GLY A 160 10.13 -9.23 6.13
CA GLY A 160 9.46 -10.45 5.67
C GLY A 160 9.66 -11.67 6.58
N PRO A 161 8.98 -12.79 6.27
CA PRO A 161 8.82 -13.93 7.19
C PRO A 161 10.15 -14.55 7.65
N ALA A 162 11.20 -14.45 6.83
CA ALA A 162 12.55 -14.88 7.21
C ALA A 162 13.06 -14.16 8.47
N PHE A 163 12.64 -12.92 8.71
CA PHE A 163 12.95 -12.18 9.92
C PHE A 163 11.97 -12.51 11.06
N TRP A 164 10.67 -12.31 10.86
CA TRP A 164 9.69 -12.38 11.95
C TRP A 164 9.29 -13.80 12.35
N CYS A 165 9.52 -14.81 11.50
CA CYS A 165 9.41 -16.22 11.86
C CYS A 165 10.76 -16.85 12.23
N LYS A 166 11.76 -16.04 12.59
CA LYS A 166 13.03 -16.56 13.11
C LYS A 166 12.85 -17.20 14.49
N ASN A 167 12.02 -16.63 15.35
CA ASN A 167 11.70 -17.13 16.69
C ASN A 167 10.41 -16.50 17.25
N ILE A 168 9.93 -17.02 18.38
CA ILE A 168 8.70 -16.56 19.03
C ILE A 168 8.75 -15.08 19.45
N GLU A 169 9.93 -14.57 19.80
CA GLU A 169 10.11 -13.20 20.26
C GLU A 169 9.91 -12.19 19.12
N THR A 170 10.56 -12.44 17.98
CA THR A 170 10.39 -11.63 16.76
C THR A 170 8.98 -11.76 16.18
N ALA A 171 8.38 -12.94 16.25
CA ALA A 171 6.99 -13.16 15.82
C ALA A 171 6.00 -12.42 16.73
N THR A 172 6.22 -12.40 18.04
CA THR A 172 5.36 -11.68 18.99
C THR A 172 5.47 -10.17 18.76
N ARG A 173 6.70 -9.67 18.64
CA ARG A 173 6.97 -8.24 18.42
C ARG A 173 6.39 -7.73 17.09
N CYS A 174 6.36 -8.57 16.07
CA CYS A 174 5.79 -8.25 14.76
C CYS A 174 4.32 -8.65 14.61
N ASN A 175 3.65 -9.06 15.70
CA ASN A 175 2.27 -9.52 15.75
C ASN A 175 1.92 -10.61 14.71
N ALA A 176 2.76 -11.63 14.70
CA ALA A 176 3.00 -12.50 13.56
C ALA A 176 3.00 -13.99 13.94
N VAL A 177 2.82 -14.28 15.24
CA VAL A 177 2.87 -15.61 15.85
C VAL A 177 1.96 -16.59 15.13
N THR A 178 0.71 -16.22 14.87
CA THR A 178 -0.27 -17.11 14.22
C THR A 178 0.19 -17.57 12.83
N HIS A 179 0.78 -16.67 12.05
CA HIS A 179 1.29 -17.02 10.73
C HIS A 179 2.52 -17.93 10.83
N CYS A 180 3.49 -17.59 11.69
CA CYS A 180 4.68 -18.43 11.85
C CYS A 180 4.35 -19.84 12.35
N THR A 181 3.43 -19.96 13.31
CA THR A 181 2.96 -21.25 13.79
C THR A 181 2.27 -22.05 12.69
N ARG A 182 1.43 -21.43 11.86
CA ARG A 182 0.65 -22.17 10.85
C ARG A 182 1.42 -22.51 9.58
N HIS A 183 2.39 -21.69 9.19
CA HIS A 183 2.97 -21.75 7.85
C HIS A 183 4.49 -21.92 7.79
N VAL A 184 5.22 -21.80 8.92
CA VAL A 184 6.69 -21.86 8.92
C VAL A 184 7.26 -22.84 9.95
N TRP A 185 6.71 -22.89 11.17
CA TRP A 185 7.21 -23.74 12.25
C TRP A 185 6.50 -25.10 12.39
N ASN A 186 5.40 -25.29 11.67
CA ASN A 186 4.66 -26.55 11.59
C ASN A 186 5.08 -27.36 10.36
#